data_AF-A0AAU9WBJ8-F1
#
_entry.id   AF-A0AAU9WBJ8-F1
#
_cell.length_a   1.000
_cell.length_b   1.000
_cell.length_c   1.000
_cell.angle_alpha   90.00
_cell.angle_beta   90.00
_cell.angle_gamma   90.00
#
_symmetry.space_group_name_H-M   'P 1'
#
loop_
_entity.id
_entity.type
_entity.pdbx_description
1 polymer ?
#
loop_
_entity_poly.entity_id
_entity_poly.type
_entity_poly.pdbx_seq_one_letter_code
_entity_poly.pdbx_strand_id
1 'polypeptide(L)'
;MVGAGDDTASLLPMRGFIFGQFLSTIVRITKYYNFLEKAFKFEFTTLDGKEETGPASTSGYAGTSLDGKVTLSNGIQIWSVPVTGRYIIEVFGASGANGTDFNQSEWRIGGLGAKMEGTFTLAKGAKLKILIGQEGHRTADFGDKPGGGGGGTFVTLLDHTPLIIAGGGGGGGTPKKQYEDGDPGQATENGTRCGGTGGNGGQPCNADTGNVDPGILSLKGNGGGGGGLTITSSLSFINGGTGGMCPVSKGGFGGGSFSFVAGGGGGGYSGGGVLRGFSSGVAGGGGSYNIGTNQQNKAGVNKGDGKVIITLKN
;
A
#
# COMPACT_ATOMS: atom_id res chain seq x y z
N MET A 1 69.95 1.96 -0.62
CA MET A 1 68.64 1.44 -0.15
C MET A 1 68.00 2.58 0.61
N VAL A 2 67.04 3.31 0.07
CA VAL A 2 65.63 2.90 -0.12
C VAL A 2 65.10 3.50 -1.44
N GLY A 3 64.36 2.69 -2.20
CA GLY A 3 63.88 3.01 -3.54
C GLY A 3 62.67 3.95 -3.56
N ALA A 4 62.60 4.76 -4.62
CA ALA A 4 61.43 5.53 -5.01
C ALA A 4 60.32 4.59 -5.52
N GLY A 5 59.14 4.67 -4.91
CA GLY A 5 57.90 4.07 -5.40
C GLY A 5 57.00 5.18 -5.94
N ASP A 6 56.80 5.16 -7.24
CA ASP A 6 55.98 6.09 -8.01
C ASP A 6 54.50 5.68 -7.89
N ASP A 7 53.77 6.30 -6.96
CA ASP A 7 52.32 6.14 -6.84
C ASP A 7 51.63 7.01 -7.91
N THR A 8 51.61 6.50 -9.13
CA THR A 8 50.79 7.04 -10.22
C THR A 8 49.31 6.79 -9.91
N ALA A 9 48.68 7.74 -9.21
CA ALA A 9 47.23 7.76 -9.03
C ALA A 9 46.55 7.97 -10.40
N SER A 10 46.04 6.90 -10.99
CA SER A 10 45.23 6.98 -12.21
C SER A 10 43.87 7.61 -11.89
N LEU A 11 43.74 8.91 -12.13
CA LEU A 11 42.47 9.63 -12.06
C LEU A 11 41.65 9.31 -13.32
N LEU A 12 40.65 8.45 -13.18
CA LEU A 12 39.64 8.25 -14.23
C LEU A 12 38.76 9.50 -14.33
N PRO A 13 38.66 10.17 -15.49
CA PRO A 13 37.80 11.33 -15.64
C PRO A 13 36.33 10.91 -15.64
N MET A 14 35.54 11.44 -14.70
CA MET A 14 34.09 11.39 -14.75
C MET A 14 33.57 12.55 -15.60
N ARG A 15 32.74 12.24 -16.61
CA ARG A 15 32.10 13.23 -17.49
C ARG A 15 31.21 14.16 -16.66
N GLY A 16 31.53 15.47 -16.63
CA GLY A 16 30.74 16.51 -15.96
C GLY A 16 31.45 17.38 -14.91
N PHE A 17 32.75 17.19 -14.66
CA PHE A 17 33.51 17.98 -13.68
C PHE A 17 34.56 18.89 -14.33
N ILE A 18 34.65 20.15 -13.89
CA ILE A 18 35.75 21.07 -14.17
C ILE A 18 36.92 20.71 -13.25
N PHE A 19 38.12 20.55 -13.83
CA PHE A 19 39.35 20.24 -13.10
C PHE A 19 39.70 21.39 -12.13
N GLY A 20 39.75 21.15 -10.81
CA GLY A 20 40.42 22.08 -9.88
C GLY A 20 39.75 22.45 -8.55
N GLN A 21 38.55 21.99 -8.19
CA GLN A 21 38.00 22.26 -6.85
C GLN A 21 38.40 21.17 -5.84
N PHE A 22 39.30 21.49 -4.91
CA PHE A 22 39.56 20.68 -3.72
C PHE A 22 38.34 20.74 -2.78
N LEU A 23 37.47 19.73 -2.88
CA LEU A 23 36.47 19.46 -1.84
C LEU A 23 37.20 18.98 -0.59
N SER A 24 36.88 19.57 0.57
CA SER A 24 37.45 19.11 1.84
C SER A 24 37.18 17.62 2.05
N THR A 25 38.07 16.93 2.78
CA THR A 25 37.92 15.50 3.08
C THR A 25 36.57 15.18 3.70
N ILE A 26 36.06 16.06 4.56
CA ILE A 26 34.72 15.96 5.15
C ILE A 26 33.65 16.02 4.06
N VAL A 27 33.72 16.95 3.12
CA VAL A 27 32.74 17.05 2.03
C VAL A 27 32.80 15.85 1.08
N ARG A 28 33.98 15.28 0.81
CA ARG A 28 34.11 14.03 0.02
C ARG A 28 33.48 12.84 0.76
N ILE A 29 33.77 12.71 2.06
CA ILE A 29 33.21 11.68 2.92
C ILE A 29 31.69 11.80 2.99
N THR A 30 31.15 12.99 3.29
CA THR A 30 29.70 13.23 3.35
C THR A 30 29.03 12.96 2.01
N LYS A 31 29.63 13.36 0.87
CA LYS A 31 29.10 13.04 -0.46
C LYS A 31 29.12 11.54 -0.75
N TYR A 32 30.16 10.82 -0.31
CA TYR A 32 30.27 9.37 -0.46
C TYR A 32 29.25 8.61 0.41
N TYR A 33 29.08 9.00 1.67
CA TYR A 33 28.05 8.42 2.55
C TYR A 33 26.63 8.71 2.03
N ASN A 34 26.36 9.95 1.61
CA ASN A 34 25.07 10.29 0.97
C ASN A 34 24.84 9.50 -0.32
N PHE A 35 25.91 9.23 -1.10
CA PHE A 35 25.83 8.37 -2.27
C PHE A 35 25.52 6.92 -1.89
N LEU A 36 26.15 6.38 -0.85
CA LEU A 36 25.90 5.01 -0.38
C LEU A 36 24.50 4.84 0.23
N GLU A 37 24.03 5.78 1.06
CA GLU A 37 22.64 5.75 1.57
C GLU A 37 21.63 5.81 0.42
N LYS A 38 21.89 6.65 -0.58
CA LYS A 38 21.04 6.74 -1.78
C LYS A 38 21.17 5.50 -2.68
N ALA A 39 22.33 4.83 -2.68
CA ALA A 39 22.58 3.64 -3.49
C ALA A 39 21.87 2.38 -2.96
N PHE A 40 21.47 2.35 -1.69
CA PHE A 40 20.82 1.18 -1.07
C PHE A 40 19.45 1.45 -0.43
N LYS A 41 18.80 2.54 -0.85
CA LYS A 41 17.38 2.80 -0.58
C LYS A 41 16.57 2.55 -1.85
N PHE A 42 15.52 1.74 -1.75
CA PHE A 42 14.62 1.38 -2.84
C PHE A 42 13.20 1.80 -2.45
N GLU A 43 12.60 2.71 -3.20
CA GLU A 43 11.26 3.24 -2.94
C GLU A 43 10.30 2.80 -4.05
N PHE A 44 9.35 1.96 -3.70
CA PHE A 44 8.34 1.42 -4.59
C PHE A 44 7.03 2.20 -4.43
N THR A 45 6.43 2.59 -5.54
CA THR A 45 5.19 3.37 -5.62
C THR A 45 4.17 2.64 -6.50
N THR A 46 2.98 3.22 -6.64
CA THR A 46 1.90 2.73 -7.51
C THR A 46 2.24 2.84 -9.01
N LEU A 47 3.33 3.51 -9.38
CA LEU A 47 3.75 3.74 -10.78
C LEU A 47 2.63 4.42 -11.59
N ASP A 48 2.18 3.79 -12.69
CA ASP A 48 1.05 4.23 -13.51
C ASP A 48 -0.28 3.57 -13.11
N GLY A 49 -0.28 2.78 -12.03
CA GLY A 49 -1.47 2.15 -11.46
C GLY A 49 -2.50 3.19 -11.02
N LYS A 50 -3.78 2.84 -11.20
CA LYS A 50 -4.91 3.72 -10.90
C LYS A 50 -6.08 2.95 -10.32
N GLU A 51 -6.70 3.54 -9.32
CA GLU A 51 -7.95 3.06 -8.72
C GLU A 51 -7.88 1.57 -8.33
N GLU A 52 -8.62 0.70 -9.03
CA GLU A 52 -8.74 -0.73 -8.71
C GLU A 52 -7.65 -1.61 -9.31
N THR A 53 -6.90 -1.12 -10.31
CA THR A 53 -5.92 -1.92 -11.06
C THR A 53 -4.50 -1.48 -10.78
N GLY A 54 -3.57 -2.43 -10.63
CA GLY A 54 -2.15 -2.13 -10.49
C GLY A 54 -1.48 -1.66 -11.78
N PRO A 55 -0.19 -1.28 -11.71
CA PRO A 55 0.54 -0.68 -12.83
C PRO A 55 0.77 -1.60 -14.02
N ALA A 56 0.89 -0.98 -15.20
CA ALA A 56 1.22 -1.65 -16.46
C ALA A 56 2.65 -1.34 -16.93
N SER A 57 3.30 -0.31 -16.36
CA SER A 57 4.63 0.14 -16.75
C SER A 57 5.54 0.40 -15.54
N THR A 58 6.82 0.07 -15.69
CA THR A 58 7.88 0.43 -14.71
C THR A 58 8.62 1.72 -15.07
N SER A 59 8.17 2.44 -16.12
CA SER A 59 8.83 3.66 -16.60
C SER A 59 8.98 4.75 -15.53
N GLY A 60 8.10 4.77 -14.53
CA GLY A 60 8.20 5.68 -13.37
C GLY A 60 9.47 5.49 -12.52
N TYR A 61 10.22 4.41 -12.72
CA TYR A 61 11.50 4.17 -12.05
C TYR A 61 12.73 4.59 -12.84
N ALA A 62 12.59 5.13 -14.06
CA ALA A 62 13.72 5.61 -14.84
C ALA A 62 14.56 6.63 -14.05
N GLY A 63 15.88 6.43 -13.99
CA GLY A 63 16.82 7.28 -13.23
C GLY A 63 16.81 7.10 -11.70
N THR A 64 16.03 6.15 -11.17
CA THR A 64 16.00 5.82 -9.73
C THR A 64 16.88 4.61 -9.39
N SER A 65 16.98 4.25 -8.11
CA SER A 65 17.67 3.03 -7.67
C SER A 65 17.00 1.73 -8.17
N LEU A 66 15.77 1.82 -8.68
CA LEU A 66 14.96 0.73 -9.23
C LEU A 66 14.98 0.63 -10.77
N ASP A 67 15.62 1.57 -11.46
CA ASP A 67 15.70 1.60 -12.92
C ASP A 67 16.24 0.29 -13.49
N GLY A 68 15.49 -0.34 -14.39
CA GLY A 68 15.82 -1.63 -14.99
C GLY A 68 15.87 -2.84 -14.04
N LYS A 69 15.46 -2.70 -12.77
CA LYS A 69 15.56 -3.75 -11.73
C LYS A 69 14.22 -4.34 -11.29
N VAL A 70 13.11 -3.83 -11.83
CA VAL A 70 11.76 -4.26 -11.48
C VAL A 70 11.06 -4.78 -12.73
N THR A 71 10.41 -5.93 -12.60
CA THR A 71 9.51 -6.49 -13.62
C THR A 71 8.08 -6.56 -13.07
N LEU A 72 7.07 -6.43 -13.92
CA LEU A 72 5.66 -6.50 -13.52
C LEU A 72 5.04 -7.87 -13.82
N SER A 73 4.13 -8.29 -12.95
CA SER A 73 3.22 -9.42 -13.16
C SER A 73 1.84 -9.02 -12.63
N ASN A 74 0.91 -8.70 -13.54
CA ASN A 74 -0.46 -8.25 -13.20
C ASN A 74 -0.49 -7.11 -12.16
N GLY A 75 0.33 -6.06 -12.37
CA GLY A 75 0.44 -4.94 -11.42
C GLY A 75 1.31 -5.21 -10.19
N ILE A 76 1.74 -6.45 -9.95
CA ILE A 76 2.66 -6.81 -8.87
C ILE A 76 4.10 -6.61 -9.34
N GLN A 77 4.88 -5.88 -8.56
CA GLN A 77 6.27 -5.57 -8.84
C GLN A 77 7.18 -6.67 -8.29
N ILE A 78 8.04 -7.23 -9.13
CA ILE A 78 9.00 -8.25 -8.75
C ILE A 78 10.39 -7.62 -8.71
N TRP A 79 11.06 -7.76 -7.58
CA TRP A 79 12.38 -7.19 -7.34
C TRP A 79 13.35 -8.24 -6.78
N SER A 80 14.60 -8.21 -7.24
CA SER A 80 15.66 -9.12 -6.77
C SER A 80 16.62 -8.38 -5.84
N VAL A 81 16.87 -8.96 -4.66
CA VAL A 81 17.76 -8.41 -3.65
C VAL A 81 19.18 -8.30 -4.22
N PRO A 82 19.81 -7.11 -4.24
CA PRO A 82 21.09 -6.91 -4.93
C PRO A 82 22.30 -7.41 -4.14
N VAL A 83 22.21 -7.42 -2.80
CA VAL A 83 23.31 -7.78 -1.90
C VAL A 83 22.74 -8.52 -0.69
N THR A 84 23.47 -9.51 -0.17
CA THR A 84 23.07 -10.18 1.08
C THR A 84 23.25 -9.23 2.25
N GLY A 85 22.24 -9.07 3.10
CA GLY A 85 22.36 -8.20 4.26
C GLY A 85 21.07 -8.06 5.06
N ARG A 86 21.11 -7.15 6.04
CA ARG A 86 19.94 -6.78 6.84
C ARG A 86 19.25 -5.61 6.18
N TYR A 87 17.94 -5.70 6.01
CA TYR A 87 17.12 -4.69 5.39
C TYR A 87 16.04 -4.21 6.35
N ILE A 88 15.86 -2.89 6.45
CA ILE A 88 14.66 -2.30 7.03
C ILE A 88 13.64 -2.18 5.90
N ILE A 89 12.46 -2.76 6.10
CA ILE A 89 11.35 -2.67 5.16
C ILE A 89 10.22 -1.90 5.86
N GLU A 90 9.87 -0.76 5.30
CA GLU A 90 8.69 0.02 5.68
C GLU A 90 7.62 -0.16 4.60
N VAL A 91 6.39 -0.47 5.01
CA VAL A 91 5.24 -0.57 4.12
C VAL A 91 4.11 0.32 4.61
N PHE A 92 3.44 1.00 3.69
CA PHE A 92 2.35 1.91 3.96
C PHE A 92 1.13 1.45 3.17
N GLY A 93 0.01 1.17 3.84
CA GLY A 93 -1.27 0.90 3.18
C GLY A 93 -1.88 2.18 2.64
N ALA A 94 -2.80 2.08 1.70
CA ALA A 94 -3.45 3.26 1.13
C ALA A 94 -4.64 3.74 1.98
N SER A 95 -5.01 5.01 1.86
CA SER A 95 -6.24 5.52 2.49
C SER A 95 -7.49 5.14 1.70
N GLY A 96 -8.63 5.07 2.40
CA GLY A 96 -9.93 5.09 1.74
C GLY A 96 -10.25 6.46 1.12
N ALA A 97 -11.16 6.46 0.16
CA ALA A 97 -11.75 7.69 -0.35
C ALA A 97 -12.69 8.31 0.67
N ASN A 98 -12.79 9.64 0.64
CA ASN A 98 -13.84 10.35 1.36
C ASN A 98 -15.19 10.12 0.67
N GLY A 99 -16.26 10.01 1.46
CA GLY A 99 -17.63 10.06 0.97
C GLY A 99 -18.22 11.47 1.05
N THR A 100 -19.10 11.83 0.11
CA THR A 100 -19.72 13.17 0.03
C THR A 100 -21.09 13.13 -0.67
N ASP A 101 -21.77 14.28 -0.72
CA ASP A 101 -23.06 14.48 -1.37
C ASP A 101 -22.89 15.07 -2.77
N PHE A 102 -24.00 15.25 -3.48
CA PHE A 102 -24.00 15.81 -4.83
C PHE A 102 -23.29 17.16 -4.91
N ASN A 103 -23.58 18.04 -3.95
CA ASN A 103 -23.09 19.41 -3.88
C ASN A 103 -21.70 19.55 -3.22
N GLN A 104 -21.10 18.45 -2.75
CA GLN A 104 -19.82 18.44 -2.04
C GLN A 104 -19.81 19.34 -0.78
N SER A 105 -20.96 19.44 -0.13
CA SER A 105 -21.23 20.30 1.01
C SER A 105 -20.95 19.61 2.36
N GLU A 106 -21.08 18.29 2.41
CA GLU A 106 -20.82 17.49 3.60
C GLU A 106 -19.89 16.30 3.27
N TRP A 107 -19.09 15.89 4.25
CA TRP A 107 -18.03 14.90 4.05
C TRP A 107 -17.97 13.86 5.16
N ARG A 108 -17.62 12.63 4.78
CA ARG A 108 -17.07 11.61 5.67
C ARG A 108 -15.69 11.23 5.19
N ILE A 109 -14.75 11.22 6.12
CA ILE A 109 -13.34 11.03 5.80
C ILE A 109 -13.07 9.54 5.63
N GLY A 110 -12.35 9.19 4.57
CA GLY A 110 -11.81 7.84 4.41
C GLY A 110 -10.69 7.61 5.41
N GLY A 111 -10.66 6.42 6.01
CA GLY A 111 -9.63 6.02 6.95
C GLY A 111 -8.24 6.05 6.30
N LEU A 112 -7.23 6.40 7.09
CA LEU A 112 -5.83 6.38 6.66
C LEU A 112 -5.28 4.94 6.65
N GLY A 113 -4.32 4.63 5.78
CA GLY A 113 -3.66 3.33 5.76
C GLY A 113 -2.65 3.15 6.90
N ALA A 114 -2.38 1.91 7.28
CA ALA A 114 -1.38 1.57 8.32
C ALA A 114 0.06 1.79 7.82
N LYS A 115 0.99 1.97 8.76
CA LYS A 115 2.43 1.82 8.54
C LYS A 115 2.91 0.57 9.29
N MET A 116 3.63 -0.29 8.60
CA MET A 116 4.41 -1.37 9.25
C MET A 116 5.89 -1.19 8.94
N GLU A 117 6.73 -1.57 9.88
CA GLU A 117 8.18 -1.50 9.73
C GLU A 117 8.80 -2.73 10.40
N GLY A 118 9.78 -3.36 9.74
CA GLY A 118 10.50 -4.50 10.30
C GLY A 118 11.88 -4.67 9.69
N THR A 119 12.77 -5.33 10.43
CA THR A 119 14.10 -5.71 9.96
C THR A 119 14.14 -7.18 9.53
N PHE A 120 14.66 -7.42 8.33
CA PHE A 120 14.74 -8.73 7.68
C PHE A 120 16.17 -9.02 7.22
N THR A 121 16.59 -10.29 7.25
CA THR A 121 17.84 -10.72 6.61
C THR A 121 17.49 -11.30 5.25
N LEU A 122 18.00 -10.70 4.18
CA LEU A 122 17.72 -11.11 2.82
C LEU A 122 19.00 -11.54 2.12
N ALA A 123 18.93 -12.64 1.37
CA ALA A 123 20.04 -13.12 0.55
C ALA A 123 20.04 -12.46 -0.83
N LYS A 124 21.21 -12.16 -1.37
CA LYS A 124 21.37 -11.72 -2.77
C LYS A 124 20.66 -12.69 -3.71
N GLY A 125 19.91 -12.14 -4.67
CA GLY A 125 19.16 -12.92 -5.65
C GLY A 125 17.81 -13.43 -5.15
N ALA A 126 17.50 -13.33 -3.85
CA ALA A 126 16.15 -13.57 -3.36
C ALA A 126 15.18 -12.60 -4.05
N LYS A 127 14.02 -13.11 -4.46
CA LYS A 127 13.00 -12.34 -5.19
C LYS A 127 11.81 -12.04 -4.29
N LEU A 128 11.39 -10.79 -4.29
CA LEU A 128 10.21 -10.31 -3.56
C LEU A 128 9.10 -9.93 -4.53
N LYS A 129 7.86 -10.28 -4.16
CA LYS A 129 6.63 -9.73 -4.74
C LYS A 129 6.21 -8.52 -3.91
N ILE A 130 6.02 -7.39 -4.58
CA ILE A 130 5.68 -6.10 -3.99
C ILE A 130 4.41 -5.59 -4.66
N LEU A 131 3.31 -5.55 -3.91
CA LEU A 131 2.06 -4.93 -4.31
C LEU A 131 1.92 -3.62 -3.54
N ILE A 132 1.73 -2.51 -4.25
CA ILE A 132 1.50 -1.20 -3.63
C ILE A 132 0.01 -0.89 -3.62
N GLY A 133 -0.55 -0.66 -2.44
CA GLY A 133 -1.95 -0.31 -2.28
C GLY A 133 -2.26 1.03 -2.95
N GLN A 134 -3.43 1.15 -3.59
CA GLN A 134 -3.92 2.40 -4.18
C GLN A 134 -5.02 3.02 -3.33
N GLU A 135 -5.14 4.35 -3.35
CA GLU A 135 -6.23 5.05 -2.68
C GLU A 135 -7.59 4.57 -3.21
N GLY A 136 -8.57 4.47 -2.32
CA GLY A 136 -9.95 4.27 -2.72
C GLY A 136 -10.46 5.42 -3.59
N HIS A 137 -11.52 5.19 -4.35
CA HIS A 137 -12.08 6.18 -5.27
C HIS A 137 -13.61 6.31 -5.13
N ARG A 138 -14.12 7.50 -5.44
CA ARG A 138 -15.56 7.82 -5.52
C ARG A 138 -15.89 8.34 -6.92
N THR A 139 -17.05 7.98 -7.48
CA THR A 139 -17.48 8.59 -8.75
C THR A 139 -18.33 9.84 -8.50
N ALA A 140 -18.41 10.72 -9.49
CA ALA A 140 -19.14 12.00 -9.37
C ALA A 140 -20.57 11.94 -9.92
N ASP A 141 -20.97 10.81 -10.51
CA ASP A 141 -22.15 10.70 -11.38
C ASP A 141 -23.46 10.44 -10.62
N PHE A 142 -23.38 10.28 -9.29
CA PHE A 142 -24.51 9.93 -8.42
C PHE A 142 -24.72 10.97 -7.32
N GLY A 143 -25.96 11.07 -6.82
CA GLY A 143 -26.34 12.05 -5.79
C GLY A 143 -25.66 11.81 -4.44
N ASP A 144 -25.58 10.55 -4.02
CA ASP A 144 -24.79 10.10 -2.89
C ASP A 144 -23.46 9.53 -3.43
N LYS A 145 -22.31 10.02 -2.94
CA LYS A 145 -20.97 9.70 -3.46
C LYS A 145 -20.08 9.11 -2.37
N PRO A 146 -20.35 7.89 -1.89
CA PRO A 146 -19.55 7.30 -0.83
C PRO A 146 -18.16 6.86 -1.35
N GLY A 147 -17.21 6.73 -0.44
CA GLY A 147 -15.83 6.37 -0.77
C GLY A 147 -15.59 4.86 -0.79
N GLY A 148 -14.85 4.38 -1.78
CA GLY A 148 -14.25 3.05 -1.73
C GLY A 148 -13.12 2.96 -0.70
N GLY A 149 -12.85 1.73 -0.22
CA GLY A 149 -11.77 1.43 0.69
C GLY A 149 -10.40 1.45 -0.01
N GLY A 150 -9.36 1.85 0.73
CA GLY A 150 -7.97 1.83 0.26
C GLY A 150 -7.42 0.41 0.22
N GLY A 151 -6.50 0.16 -0.70
CA GLY A 151 -5.84 -1.14 -0.80
C GLY A 151 -4.71 -1.35 0.22
N GLY A 152 -4.45 -2.61 0.53
CA GLY A 152 -3.29 -3.02 1.31
C GLY A 152 -2.00 -3.02 0.48
N THR A 153 -0.87 -2.87 1.16
CA THR A 153 0.47 -2.93 0.56
C THR A 153 1.19 -4.18 1.07
N PHE A 154 1.72 -4.99 0.16
CA PHE A 154 2.24 -6.34 0.46
C PHE A 154 3.68 -6.48 0.02
N VAL A 155 4.51 -7.05 0.89
CA VAL A 155 5.84 -7.57 0.55
C VAL A 155 5.89 -9.04 0.95
N THR A 156 6.06 -9.90 -0.04
CA THR A 156 6.03 -11.36 0.12
C THR A 156 7.17 -12.03 -0.65
N LEU A 157 7.48 -13.28 -0.34
CA LEU A 157 8.30 -14.13 -1.20
C LEU A 157 7.51 -14.55 -2.46
N LEU A 158 8.20 -15.12 -3.46
CA LEU A 158 7.54 -15.54 -4.71
C LEU A 158 6.43 -16.58 -4.51
N ASP A 159 6.52 -17.40 -3.46
CA ASP A 159 5.52 -18.42 -3.09
C ASP A 159 4.33 -17.86 -2.28
N HIS A 160 4.23 -16.52 -2.19
CA HIS A 160 3.23 -15.77 -1.42
C HIS A 160 3.41 -15.82 0.10
N THR A 161 4.51 -16.38 0.62
CA THR A 161 4.82 -16.29 2.05
C THR A 161 4.95 -14.82 2.46
N PRO A 162 4.08 -14.32 3.36
CA PRO A 162 4.08 -12.90 3.72
C PRO A 162 5.29 -12.55 4.60
N LEU A 163 5.96 -11.45 4.28
CA LEU A 163 7.02 -10.89 5.14
C LEU A 163 6.47 -9.72 5.96
N ILE A 164 5.85 -8.76 5.27
CA ILE A 164 5.27 -7.57 5.87
C ILE A 164 4.16 -7.00 4.98
N ILE A 165 3.04 -6.63 5.59
CA ILE A 165 1.83 -6.15 4.92
C ILE A 165 1.26 -5.00 5.74
N ALA A 166 0.94 -3.87 5.11
CA ALA A 166 0.17 -2.80 5.75
C ALA A 166 -1.27 -2.78 5.22
N GLY A 167 -2.24 -2.77 6.13
CA GLY A 167 -3.66 -2.65 5.83
C GLY A 167 -4.04 -1.25 5.31
N GLY A 168 -4.95 -1.21 4.34
CA GLY A 168 -5.58 0.00 3.84
C GLY A 168 -6.74 0.46 4.72
N GLY A 169 -7.08 1.75 4.65
CA GLY A 169 -8.20 2.32 5.40
C GLY A 169 -9.56 2.06 4.75
N GLY A 170 -10.62 2.04 5.57
CA GLY A 170 -12.00 1.99 5.08
C GLY A 170 -12.41 3.28 4.38
N GLY A 171 -13.37 3.21 3.46
CA GLY A 171 -13.93 4.39 2.81
C GLY A 171 -14.89 5.16 3.71
N GLY A 172 -15.07 6.46 3.45
CA GLY A 172 -16.09 7.27 4.11
C GLY A 172 -17.49 6.95 3.56
N GLY A 173 -18.50 6.87 4.44
CA GLY A 173 -19.90 6.68 4.01
C GLY A 173 -20.50 7.91 3.33
N THR A 174 -21.76 7.81 2.89
CA THR A 174 -22.54 8.99 2.48
C THR A 174 -22.60 10.02 3.62
N PRO A 175 -22.66 11.33 3.35
CA PRO A 175 -22.46 12.33 4.39
C PRO A 175 -23.62 12.54 5.38
N LYS A 176 -24.66 11.72 5.30
CA LYS A 176 -25.78 11.71 6.25
C LYS A 176 -25.25 11.55 7.69
N LYS A 177 -25.85 12.27 8.65
CA LYS A 177 -25.39 12.33 10.06
C LYS A 177 -25.17 10.97 10.74
N GLN A 178 -25.85 9.93 10.28
CA GLN A 178 -25.84 8.59 10.86
C GLN A 178 -24.75 7.67 10.26
N TYR A 179 -24.02 8.12 9.25
CA TYR A 179 -22.85 7.43 8.69
C TYR A 179 -21.58 8.00 9.31
N GLU A 180 -20.57 7.16 9.43
CA GLU A 180 -19.30 7.50 10.08
C GLU A 180 -18.16 7.63 9.06
N ASP A 181 -17.05 8.19 9.53
CA ASP A 181 -15.76 8.12 8.85
C ASP A 181 -15.29 6.66 8.76
N GLY A 182 -14.49 6.36 7.74
CA GLY A 182 -13.90 5.03 7.61
C GLY A 182 -12.86 4.77 8.69
N ASP A 183 -12.87 3.57 9.27
CA ASP A 183 -11.83 3.18 10.21
C ASP A 183 -10.45 3.13 9.50
N PRO A 184 -9.36 3.45 10.20
CA PRO A 184 -8.02 3.37 9.63
C PRO A 184 -7.60 1.91 9.35
N GLY A 185 -6.59 1.73 8.51
CA GLY A 185 -5.86 0.46 8.42
C GLY A 185 -5.22 0.13 9.77
N GLN A 186 -5.27 -1.13 10.17
CA GLN A 186 -4.92 -1.59 11.50
C GLN A 186 -3.46 -2.05 11.58
N ALA A 187 -2.78 -1.81 12.71
CA ALA A 187 -1.44 -2.37 12.97
C ALA A 187 -1.47 -3.86 13.35
N THR A 188 -2.66 -4.39 13.65
CA THR A 188 -2.90 -5.80 14.00
C THR A 188 -3.35 -6.61 12.79
N GLU A 189 -3.32 -7.94 12.89
CA GLU A 189 -3.73 -8.85 11.81
C GLU A 189 -5.21 -8.79 11.43
N ASN A 190 -6.06 -8.36 12.35
CA ASN A 190 -7.50 -8.32 12.12
C ASN A 190 -7.93 -6.99 11.50
N GLY A 191 -8.89 -7.05 10.58
CA GLY A 191 -9.60 -5.87 10.11
C GLY A 191 -10.63 -5.39 11.13
N THR A 192 -11.18 -4.19 10.96
CA THR A 192 -12.26 -3.66 11.80
C THR A 192 -13.65 -3.77 11.17
N ARG A 193 -14.69 -3.49 11.98
CA ARG A 193 -16.12 -3.45 11.61
C ARG A 193 -16.58 -4.73 10.92
N CYS A 194 -16.60 -5.85 11.66
CA CYS A 194 -16.72 -7.19 11.07
C CYS A 194 -15.60 -7.50 10.07
N GLY A 195 -14.40 -7.03 10.36
CA GLY A 195 -13.21 -7.32 9.56
C GLY A 195 -12.81 -8.78 9.67
N GLY A 196 -12.03 -9.22 8.69
CA GLY A 196 -11.53 -10.59 8.64
C GLY A 196 -10.44 -10.82 9.69
N THR A 197 -10.16 -12.09 9.89
CA THR A 197 -9.09 -12.57 10.79
C THR A 197 -8.28 -13.64 10.07
N GLY A 198 -6.98 -13.77 10.40
CA GLY A 198 -6.13 -14.83 9.86
C GLY A 198 -6.03 -14.86 8.34
N GLY A 199 -6.01 -13.69 7.70
CA GLY A 199 -5.88 -13.59 6.24
C GLY A 199 -7.21 -13.54 5.47
N ASN A 200 -8.35 -13.70 6.15
CA ASN A 200 -9.66 -13.69 5.52
C ASN A 200 -10.14 -12.26 5.21
N GLY A 201 -11.08 -12.14 4.27
CA GLY A 201 -11.78 -10.88 3.99
C GLY A 201 -12.77 -10.49 5.10
N GLY A 202 -13.10 -9.20 5.18
CA GLY A 202 -14.13 -8.68 6.10
C GLY A 202 -15.53 -9.22 5.79
N GLN A 203 -16.58 -8.79 6.49
CA GLN A 203 -17.96 -9.22 6.25
C GLN A 203 -18.91 -8.02 6.29
N PRO A 204 -20.01 -8.01 5.52
CA PRO A 204 -21.11 -7.10 5.78
C PRO A 204 -21.91 -7.60 6.99
N CYS A 205 -22.05 -6.75 7.99
CA CYS A 205 -22.81 -7.04 9.19
C CYS A 205 -23.92 -6.02 9.38
N ASN A 206 -25.06 -6.51 9.85
CA ASN A 206 -26.14 -5.67 10.30
C ASN A 206 -25.76 -5.01 11.64
N ALA A 207 -25.84 -3.68 11.70
CA ALA A 207 -25.38 -2.91 12.86
C ALA A 207 -26.24 -3.14 14.12
N ASP A 208 -27.51 -3.50 13.96
CA ASP A 208 -28.45 -3.71 15.07
C ASP A 208 -28.26 -5.09 15.72
N THR A 209 -27.89 -6.10 14.92
CA THR A 209 -27.75 -7.50 15.38
C THR A 209 -26.29 -7.94 15.54
N GLY A 210 -25.34 -7.25 14.91
CA GLY A 210 -23.93 -7.65 14.83
C GLY A 210 -23.66 -8.88 13.96
N ASN A 211 -24.70 -9.48 13.36
CA ASN A 211 -24.59 -10.68 12.56
C ASN A 211 -24.28 -10.36 11.10
N VAL A 212 -23.63 -11.31 10.42
CA VAL A 212 -23.40 -11.22 8.97
C VAL A 212 -24.74 -11.17 8.25
N ASP A 213 -24.91 -10.14 7.41
CA ASP A 213 -26.11 -9.93 6.61
C ASP A 213 -25.73 -9.81 5.13
N PRO A 214 -25.89 -10.90 4.34
CA PRO A 214 -25.54 -10.92 2.92
C PRO A 214 -26.46 -10.04 2.06
N GLY A 215 -27.59 -9.56 2.60
CA GLY A 215 -28.49 -8.62 1.92
C GLY A 215 -27.95 -7.19 1.86
N ILE A 216 -26.91 -6.87 2.64
CA ILE A 216 -26.20 -5.59 2.56
C ILE A 216 -25.28 -5.61 1.34
N LEU A 217 -25.63 -4.79 0.33
CA LEU A 217 -24.82 -4.53 -0.86
C LEU A 217 -23.61 -3.64 -0.52
N SER A 218 -22.73 -4.07 0.36
CA SER A 218 -21.44 -3.40 0.66
C SER A 218 -20.41 -4.49 0.90
N LEU A 219 -19.26 -4.41 0.24
CA LEU A 219 -18.41 -5.59 0.10
C LEU A 219 -17.17 -5.57 0.99
N LYS A 220 -16.81 -6.80 1.38
CA LYS A 220 -15.68 -7.23 2.19
C LYS A 220 -14.38 -6.75 1.58
N GLY A 221 -13.46 -6.16 2.33
CA GLY A 221 -12.09 -6.00 1.86
C GLY A 221 -11.42 -7.36 1.65
N ASN A 222 -10.45 -7.44 0.75
CA ASN A 222 -9.58 -8.62 0.50
C ASN A 222 -10.32 -9.91 0.06
N GLY A 223 -11.36 -9.80 -0.78
CA GLY A 223 -12.07 -10.95 -1.34
C GLY A 223 -13.48 -11.17 -0.78
N GLY A 224 -14.46 -11.35 -1.69
CA GLY A 224 -15.78 -11.92 -1.41
C GLY A 224 -16.92 -10.91 -1.34
N GLY A 225 -17.80 -10.93 -2.34
CA GLY A 225 -19.07 -10.22 -2.29
C GLY A 225 -19.78 -10.30 -3.63
N GLY A 226 -21.10 -10.52 -3.62
CA GLY A 226 -21.87 -10.94 -4.79
C GLY A 226 -21.77 -9.97 -5.97
N GLY A 227 -21.46 -10.51 -7.15
CA GLY A 227 -21.37 -9.77 -8.42
C GLY A 227 -22.64 -9.89 -9.26
N GLY A 228 -23.02 -8.77 -9.88
CA GLY A 228 -23.93 -8.69 -11.03
C GLY A 228 -23.20 -8.04 -12.22
N LEU A 229 -23.90 -7.83 -13.35
CA LEU A 229 -23.31 -7.42 -14.65
C LEU A 229 -22.40 -6.17 -14.68
N THR A 230 -22.38 -5.34 -13.63
CA THR A 230 -21.56 -4.10 -13.55
C THR A 230 -20.80 -3.98 -12.22
N ILE A 231 -20.69 -5.08 -11.47
CA ILE A 231 -20.08 -5.12 -10.14
C ILE A 231 -18.97 -6.16 -10.15
N THR A 232 -17.75 -5.75 -9.83
CA THR A 232 -16.59 -6.64 -9.68
C THR A 232 -16.17 -6.69 -8.22
N SER A 233 -16.05 -7.90 -7.66
CA SER A 233 -15.59 -8.10 -6.28
C SER A 233 -14.11 -7.75 -6.16
N SER A 234 -13.69 -7.25 -4.99
CA SER A 234 -12.26 -7.15 -4.68
C SER A 234 -11.63 -8.54 -4.63
N LEU A 235 -10.36 -8.63 -5.00
CA LEU A 235 -9.56 -9.84 -4.99
C LEU A 235 -8.48 -9.75 -3.92
N SER A 236 -8.14 -10.89 -3.33
CA SER A 236 -7.01 -10.98 -2.41
C SER A 236 -5.67 -10.88 -3.15
N PHE A 237 -4.59 -10.59 -2.43
CA PHE A 237 -3.24 -10.52 -2.99
C PHE A 237 -2.86 -11.76 -3.82
N ILE A 238 -3.17 -12.97 -3.32
CA ILE A 238 -2.86 -14.23 -4.02
C ILE A 238 -3.64 -14.39 -5.33
N ASN A 239 -4.73 -13.65 -5.49
CA ASN A 239 -5.57 -13.62 -6.68
C ASN A 239 -5.37 -12.32 -7.50
N GLY A 240 -4.22 -11.65 -7.34
CA GLY A 240 -3.85 -10.47 -8.11
C GLY A 240 -4.20 -9.13 -7.45
N GLY A 241 -4.99 -9.11 -6.38
CA GLY A 241 -5.20 -7.92 -5.55
C GLY A 241 -6.07 -6.82 -6.17
N THR A 242 -6.77 -7.07 -7.28
CA THR A 242 -7.67 -6.09 -7.91
C THR A 242 -8.69 -5.54 -6.90
N GLY A 243 -8.87 -4.22 -6.88
CA GLY A 243 -9.88 -3.57 -6.06
C GLY A 243 -11.31 -3.88 -6.54
N GLY A 244 -12.28 -3.74 -5.66
CA GLY A 244 -13.69 -3.90 -6.04
C GLY A 244 -14.18 -2.71 -6.87
N MET A 245 -15.08 -2.95 -7.82
CA MET A 245 -15.68 -1.89 -8.63
C MET A 245 -17.21 -2.00 -8.66
N CYS A 246 -17.87 -0.84 -8.58
CA CYS A 246 -19.27 -0.66 -8.93
C CYS A 246 -19.44 0.71 -9.63
N PRO A 247 -20.63 1.03 -10.18
CA PRO A 247 -20.84 2.31 -10.88
C PRO A 247 -20.60 3.57 -10.01
N VAL A 248 -20.75 3.48 -8.69
CA VAL A 248 -20.73 4.66 -7.80
C VAL A 248 -19.38 4.87 -7.09
N SER A 249 -18.56 3.84 -6.98
CA SER A 249 -17.26 3.92 -6.33
C SER A 249 -16.38 2.70 -6.66
N LYS A 250 -15.08 2.84 -6.37
CA LYS A 250 -14.08 1.79 -6.59
C LYS A 250 -13.17 1.68 -5.39
N GLY A 251 -12.87 0.46 -4.99
CA GLY A 251 -11.84 0.18 -4.00
C GLY A 251 -10.46 0.21 -4.65
N GLY A 252 -9.45 0.54 -3.86
CA GLY A 252 -8.07 0.59 -4.32
C GLY A 252 -7.48 -0.80 -4.61
N PHE A 253 -6.59 -0.87 -5.61
CA PHE A 253 -5.71 -2.02 -5.83
C PHE A 253 -4.99 -2.39 -4.54
N GLY A 254 -4.85 -3.69 -4.26
CA GLY A 254 -4.51 -4.22 -2.94
C GLY A 254 -5.71 -4.73 -2.15
N GLY A 255 -6.82 -5.03 -2.84
CA GLY A 255 -8.01 -5.66 -2.25
C GLY A 255 -8.94 -4.70 -1.52
N GLY A 256 -8.86 -3.38 -1.76
CA GLY A 256 -9.87 -2.44 -1.27
C GLY A 256 -11.21 -2.69 -1.94
N SER A 257 -12.32 -2.46 -1.22
CA SER A 257 -13.67 -2.70 -1.75
C SER A 257 -14.40 -1.42 -2.13
N PHE A 258 -15.33 -1.55 -3.06
CA PHE A 258 -16.24 -0.45 -3.39
C PHE A 258 -17.31 -0.28 -2.30
N SER A 259 -18.09 0.79 -2.47
CA SER A 259 -19.18 1.25 -1.63
C SER A 259 -20.44 1.55 -2.47
N PHE A 260 -21.62 1.36 -1.89
CA PHE A 260 -22.88 1.89 -2.45
C PHE A 260 -23.49 3.01 -1.61
N VAL A 261 -23.43 2.89 -0.27
CA VAL A 261 -23.99 3.88 0.66
C VAL A 261 -23.10 4.01 1.91
N ALA A 262 -22.81 2.90 2.58
CA ALA A 262 -21.73 2.85 3.58
C ALA A 262 -20.39 2.72 2.87
N GLY A 263 -19.29 3.22 3.45
CA GLY A 263 -17.97 3.14 2.82
C GLY A 263 -17.50 1.72 2.51
N GLY A 264 -16.52 1.58 1.61
CA GLY A 264 -15.95 0.29 1.24
C GLY A 264 -14.91 -0.19 2.24
N GLY A 265 -14.86 -1.50 2.54
CA GLY A 265 -13.84 -2.06 3.44
C GLY A 265 -12.42 -1.94 2.86
N GLY A 266 -11.45 -1.65 3.72
CA GLY A 266 -10.02 -1.58 3.34
C GLY A 266 -9.41 -2.96 3.03
N GLY A 267 -8.44 -3.00 2.13
CA GLY A 267 -7.64 -4.20 1.83
C GLY A 267 -6.51 -4.43 2.85
N GLY A 268 -5.80 -5.55 2.79
CA GLY A 268 -4.73 -5.86 3.75
C GLY A 268 -4.46 -7.35 3.92
N TYR A 269 -3.78 -7.72 5.01
CA TYR A 269 -3.61 -9.12 5.39
C TYR A 269 -4.97 -9.76 5.62
N SER A 270 -5.77 -9.16 6.52
CA SER A 270 -7.21 -9.41 6.60
C SER A 270 -7.98 -8.19 6.10
N GLY A 271 -9.12 -8.40 5.46
CA GLY A 271 -9.92 -7.29 4.93
C GLY A 271 -10.74 -6.57 5.99
N GLY A 272 -11.01 -5.29 5.79
CA GLY A 272 -12.01 -4.54 6.55
C GLY A 272 -13.42 -4.98 6.21
N GLY A 273 -14.31 -5.02 7.20
CA GLY A 273 -15.73 -5.32 6.98
C GLY A 273 -16.56 -4.05 6.83
N VAL A 274 -17.88 -4.21 6.86
CA VAL A 274 -18.82 -3.10 6.85
C VAL A 274 -19.90 -3.38 7.89
N LEU A 275 -20.17 -2.42 8.76
CA LEU A 275 -21.34 -2.43 9.65
C LEU A 275 -22.37 -1.45 9.09
N ARG A 276 -23.60 -1.92 8.84
CA ARG A 276 -24.67 -1.09 8.28
C ARG A 276 -26.00 -1.36 8.96
N GLY A 277 -26.68 -0.28 9.35
CA GLY A 277 -28.07 -0.30 9.80
C GLY A 277 -29.01 0.22 8.70
N PHE A 278 -30.30 0.38 9.00
CA PHE A 278 -31.26 0.92 8.04
C PHE A 278 -30.88 2.32 7.52
N SER A 279 -30.32 3.17 8.39
CA SER A 279 -29.94 4.53 8.06
C SER A 279 -28.53 4.93 8.54
N SER A 280 -27.72 3.97 8.98
CA SER A 280 -26.35 4.19 9.48
C SER A 280 -25.35 3.26 8.78
N GLY A 281 -24.07 3.62 8.82
CA GLY A 281 -23.04 2.70 8.36
C GLY A 281 -21.60 3.20 8.52
N VAL A 282 -20.70 2.26 8.70
CA VAL A 282 -19.27 2.47 8.88
C VAL A 282 -18.47 1.36 8.21
N ALA A 283 -17.34 1.72 7.60
CA ALA A 283 -16.44 0.79 6.94
C ALA A 283 -15.20 0.53 7.79
N GLY A 284 -14.77 -0.73 7.83
CA GLY A 284 -13.56 -1.15 8.50
C GLY A 284 -12.30 -0.93 7.65
N GLY A 285 -11.17 -0.70 8.31
CA GLY A 285 -9.86 -0.81 7.68
C GLY A 285 -9.34 -2.24 7.73
N GLY A 286 -8.41 -2.56 6.84
CA GLY A 286 -7.78 -3.88 6.77
C GLY A 286 -6.71 -4.08 7.84
N GLY A 287 -6.48 -5.35 8.18
CA GLY A 287 -5.40 -5.80 9.05
C GLY A 287 -4.04 -5.82 8.36
N SER A 288 -2.98 -5.78 9.17
CA SER A 288 -1.58 -5.80 8.76
C SER A 288 -0.86 -7.06 9.23
N TYR A 289 0.34 -7.33 8.72
CA TYR A 289 1.14 -8.48 9.12
C TYR A 289 2.62 -8.11 9.14
N ASN A 290 3.40 -8.63 10.08
CA ASN A 290 4.83 -8.35 10.15
C ASN A 290 5.57 -9.45 10.93
N ILE A 291 6.47 -10.19 10.27
CA ILE A 291 7.37 -11.17 10.92
C ILE A 291 8.79 -10.63 11.11
N GLY A 292 9.04 -9.38 10.73
CA GLY A 292 10.33 -8.73 10.92
C GLY A 292 10.63 -8.50 12.39
N THR A 293 11.91 -8.31 12.70
CA THR A 293 12.37 -7.90 14.04
C THR A 293 12.37 -6.38 14.16
N ASN A 294 12.46 -5.83 15.38
CA ASN A 294 12.48 -4.38 15.65
C ASN A 294 11.27 -3.64 15.04
N GLN A 295 10.06 -4.13 15.30
CA GLN A 295 8.87 -3.62 14.65
C GLN A 295 8.47 -2.22 15.15
N GLN A 296 8.03 -1.36 14.24
CA GLN A 296 7.47 -0.04 14.53
C GLN A 296 6.14 0.14 13.79
N ASN A 297 5.14 -0.63 14.21
CA ASN A 297 3.83 -0.70 13.56
C ASN A 297 2.89 0.39 14.09
N LYS A 298 2.16 1.05 13.20
CA LYS A 298 1.21 2.13 13.53
C LYS A 298 -0.03 2.06 12.64
N ALA A 299 -1.20 2.09 13.26
CA ALA A 299 -2.46 2.20 12.54
C ALA A 299 -2.65 3.64 12.03
N GLY A 300 -3.35 3.81 10.90
CA GLY A 300 -3.87 5.10 10.44
C GLY A 300 -2.83 6.22 10.26
N VAL A 301 -1.79 6.00 9.47
CA VAL A 301 -0.69 6.96 9.25
C VAL A 301 -0.71 7.57 7.85
N ASN A 302 -1.07 6.78 6.83
CA ASN A 302 -0.83 7.16 5.43
C ASN A 302 -2.09 7.68 4.75
N LYS A 303 -2.02 8.89 4.19
CA LYS A 303 -3.04 9.46 3.29
C LYS A 303 -2.56 9.33 1.85
N GLY A 304 -3.47 8.94 0.95
CA GLY A 304 -3.17 8.68 -0.46
C GLY A 304 -2.75 7.24 -0.70
N ASP A 305 -2.03 7.04 -1.81
CA ASP A 305 -1.47 5.75 -2.20
C ASP A 305 -0.47 5.20 -1.18
N GLY A 306 -0.36 3.88 -1.16
CA GLY A 306 0.66 3.17 -0.42
C GLY A 306 2.06 3.35 -1.01
N LYS A 307 3.05 2.82 -0.29
CA LYS A 307 4.44 2.72 -0.76
C LYS A 307 5.21 1.68 0.03
N VAL A 308 6.34 1.24 -0.52
CA VAL A 308 7.31 0.41 0.19
C VAL A 308 8.69 1.07 0.11
N ILE A 309 9.37 1.12 1.25
CA ILE A 309 10.75 1.60 1.32
C ILE A 309 11.60 0.46 1.87
N ILE A 310 12.60 0.03 1.09
CA ILE A 310 13.57 -0.99 1.48
C ILE A 310 14.94 -0.33 1.59
N THR A 311 15.55 -0.39 2.78
CA THR A 311 16.85 0.22 3.06
C THR A 311 17.82 -0.84 3.57
N LEU A 312 18.98 -1.00 2.92
CA LEU A 312 20.06 -1.84 3.45
C LEU A 312 20.63 -1.19 4.71
N LYS A 313 20.70 -1.95 5.80
CA LYS A 313 21.34 -1.55 7.04
C LYS A 313 22.83 -1.88 6.95
N ASN A 314 23.66 -0.86 7.03
CA ASN A 314 25.12 -0.99 7.16
C ASN A 314 25.50 -1.47 8.57
#